data_AF-A0A437CUP5-F1
#
_entry.id   AF-A0A437CUP5-F1
#
_cell.length_a   1.000
_cell.length_b   1.000
_cell.length_c   1.000
_cell.angle_alpha   90.00
_cell.angle_beta   90.00
_cell.angle_gamma   90.00
#
_symmetry.space_group_name_H-M   'P 1'
#
loop_
_entity.id
_entity.type
_entity.pdbx_description
1 polymer ?
#
loop_
_entity_poly.entity_id
_entity_poly.type
_entity_poly.pdbx_seq_one_letter_code
_entity_poly.pdbx_strand_id
1 'polypeptide(L)'
;MLYYTVYQASHMSFVKLFRDLGRFVQDPNTRWDYCVRAKRGQTDTAQPGCFSKDQVYLDGVLKILRYRDRINFPLLMALGKVSFEDVDRLRVLAQMDNSRIPHFMQDQGKYAEQLTKIITVNQLSDEELKTII
;
A
#
# COMPACT_ATOMS: atom_id res chain seq x y z
N MET A 1 -11.14 3.71 -1.13
CA MET A 1 -11.68 3.66 -2.52
C MET A 1 -10.71 3.16 -3.58
N LEU A 2 -9.42 3.55 -3.56
CA LEU A 2 -8.47 3.14 -4.61
C LEU A 2 -8.23 1.63 -4.70
N TYR A 3 -8.03 0.95 -3.56
CA TYR A 3 -7.86 -0.51 -3.52
C TYR A 3 -9.05 -1.25 -4.14
N TYR A 4 -10.27 -0.92 -3.69
CA TYR A 4 -11.51 -1.46 -4.25
C TYR A 4 -11.62 -1.20 -5.76
N THR A 5 -11.31 0.01 -6.22
CA THR A 5 -11.39 0.38 -7.63
C THR A 5 -10.49 -0.50 -8.50
N VAL A 6 -9.24 -0.69 -8.09
CA VAL A 6 -8.29 -1.53 -8.83
C VAL A 6 -8.73 -2.99 -8.84
N TYR A 7 -9.24 -3.51 -7.72
CA TYR A 7 -9.79 -4.86 -7.66
C TYR A 7 -10.96 -5.02 -8.64
N GLN A 8 -11.96 -4.12 -8.63
CA GLN A 8 -13.08 -4.22 -9.56
C GLN A 8 -12.67 -4.00 -11.01
N ALA A 9 -11.70 -3.12 -11.29
CA ALA A 9 -11.17 -2.93 -12.63
C ALA A 9 -10.64 -4.24 -13.23
N SER A 10 -10.02 -5.10 -12.42
CA SER A 10 -9.54 -6.41 -12.89
C SER A 10 -10.64 -7.37 -13.35
N HIS A 11 -11.91 -7.11 -13.00
CA HIS A 11 -13.07 -7.93 -13.33
C HIS A 11 -14.07 -7.25 -14.28
N MET A 12 -13.87 -5.97 -14.62
CA MET A 12 -14.87 -5.15 -15.32
C MET A 12 -14.27 -4.31 -16.44
N SER A 13 -15.05 -4.03 -17.49
CA SER A 13 -14.74 -2.96 -18.46
C SER A 13 -14.70 -1.58 -17.80
N PHE A 14 -14.08 -0.59 -18.43
CA PHE A 14 -14.07 0.81 -17.98
C PHE A 14 -15.49 1.36 -17.72
N VAL A 15 -16.42 1.17 -18.65
CA VAL A 15 -17.80 1.71 -18.53
C VAL A 15 -18.54 1.07 -17.36
N LYS A 16 -18.42 -0.26 -17.21
CA LYS A 16 -18.99 -0.98 -16.05
C LYS A 16 -18.39 -0.48 -14.73
N LEU A 17 -17.06 -0.31 -14.66
CA LEU A 17 -16.39 0.23 -13.48
C LEU A 17 -16.87 1.65 -13.15
N PHE A 18 -16.97 2.54 -14.14
CA PHE A 18 -17.45 3.92 -13.93
C PHE A 18 -18.87 3.97 -13.34
N ARG A 19 -19.75 3.09 -13.82
CA ARG A 19 -21.11 2.93 -13.27
C ARG A 19 -21.06 2.33 -11.86
N ASP A 20 -20.24 1.30 -11.65
CA ASP A 20 -20.06 0.63 -10.36
C ASP A 20 -19.67 1.60 -9.26
N LEU A 21 -18.64 2.43 -9.52
CA LEU A 21 -18.15 3.43 -8.59
C LEU A 21 -19.18 4.53 -8.25
N GLY A 22 -20.22 4.70 -9.08
CA GLY A 22 -21.31 5.64 -8.85
C GLY A 22 -22.06 5.41 -7.53
N ARG A 23 -21.98 4.19 -6.97
CA ARG A 23 -22.57 3.90 -5.65
C ARG A 23 -21.81 4.55 -4.48
N PHE A 24 -20.55 4.93 -4.70
CA PHE A 24 -19.67 5.48 -3.65
C PHE A 24 -19.18 6.90 -3.96
N VAL A 25 -18.99 7.22 -5.24
CA VAL A 25 -18.42 8.50 -5.70
C VAL A 25 -19.42 9.14 -6.65
N GLN A 26 -20.14 10.16 -6.18
CA GLN A 26 -21.21 10.79 -6.96
C GLN A 26 -20.66 11.66 -8.10
N ASP A 27 -19.62 12.45 -7.82
CA ASP A 27 -18.98 13.31 -8.80
C ASP A 27 -18.40 12.50 -9.97
N PRO A 28 -18.86 12.73 -11.21
CA PRO A 28 -18.42 11.97 -12.37
C PRO A 28 -16.94 12.22 -12.73
N ASN A 29 -16.38 13.41 -12.44
CA ASN A 29 -14.98 13.70 -12.74
C ASN A 29 -14.04 12.90 -11.84
N THR A 30 -14.31 12.86 -10.54
CA THR A 30 -13.56 12.02 -9.59
C THR A 30 -13.66 10.54 -9.94
N ARG A 31 -14.84 10.06 -10.37
CA ARG A 31 -15.00 8.68 -10.86
C ARG A 31 -14.17 8.39 -12.09
N TRP A 32 -14.16 9.32 -13.04
CA TRP A 32 -13.35 9.21 -14.24
C TRP A 32 -11.87 9.06 -13.88
N ASP A 33 -11.35 9.91 -12.99
CA ASP A 33 -9.96 9.84 -12.54
C ASP A 33 -9.60 8.49 -11.91
N TYR A 34 -10.52 7.93 -11.09
CA TYR A 34 -10.35 6.61 -10.50
C TYR A 34 -10.31 5.51 -11.56
N CYS A 35 -11.22 5.56 -12.54
CA CYS A 35 -11.26 4.58 -13.63
C CYS A 35 -9.98 4.67 -14.49
N VAL A 36 -9.56 5.87 -14.90
CA VAL A 36 -8.33 6.08 -15.67
C VAL A 36 -7.11 5.59 -14.91
N ARG A 37 -6.99 5.92 -13.63
CA ARG A 37 -5.88 5.44 -12.78
C ARG A 37 -5.80 3.92 -12.75
N ALA A 38 -6.94 3.24 -12.61
CA ALA A 38 -7.01 1.78 -12.53
C ALA A 38 -6.91 1.07 -13.89
N LYS A 39 -7.27 1.73 -14.99
CA LYS A 39 -7.30 1.14 -16.34
C LYS A 39 -6.15 1.55 -17.26
N ARG A 40 -5.35 2.55 -16.88
CA ARG A 40 -4.23 3.05 -17.70
C ARG A 40 -3.26 1.93 -18.10
N GLY A 41 -2.71 2.06 -19.31
CA GLY A 41 -1.75 1.10 -19.86
C GLY A 41 -2.37 -0.16 -20.47
N GLN A 42 -3.70 -0.33 -20.42
CA GLN A 42 -4.38 -1.39 -21.15
C GLN A 42 -4.60 -1.02 -22.62
N THR A 43 -4.45 -2.00 -23.50
CA THR A 43 -4.71 -1.85 -24.94
C THR A 43 -6.19 -1.72 -25.24
N ASP A 44 -7.04 -2.52 -24.58
CA ASP A 44 -8.49 -2.45 -24.69
C ASP A 44 -9.14 -2.36 -23.31
N THR A 45 -9.69 -1.20 -22.99
CA THR A 45 -10.35 -0.95 -21.70
C THR A 45 -11.80 -1.45 -21.63
N ALA A 46 -12.35 -1.97 -22.73
CA ALA A 46 -13.61 -2.70 -22.73
C ALA A 46 -13.48 -4.08 -22.08
N GLN A 47 -12.27 -4.64 -22.00
CA GLN A 47 -12.01 -5.91 -21.33
C GLN A 47 -11.70 -5.73 -19.83
N PRO A 48 -11.88 -6.80 -19.02
CA PRO A 48 -11.32 -6.88 -17.68
C PRO A 48 -9.79 -6.72 -17.67
N GLY A 49 -9.26 -6.10 -16.62
CA GLY A 49 -7.83 -5.84 -16.46
C GLY A 49 -7.57 -4.60 -15.62
N CYS A 50 -6.42 -4.51 -14.96
CA CYS A 50 -6.07 -3.32 -14.17
C CYS A 50 -4.58 -3.02 -14.15
N PHE A 51 -4.25 -1.76 -13.90
CA PHE A 51 -2.94 -1.36 -13.42
C PHE A 51 -2.90 -1.53 -11.90
N SER A 52 -2.38 -2.66 -11.43
CA SER A 52 -2.53 -3.18 -10.06
C SER A 52 -1.70 -2.45 -8.99
N LYS A 53 -1.14 -1.27 -9.28
CA LYS A 53 -0.20 -0.57 -8.39
C LYS A 53 -0.77 -0.30 -6.99
N ASP A 54 -2.04 0.11 -6.88
CA ASP A 54 -2.63 0.35 -5.55
C ASP A 54 -2.83 -0.95 -4.75
N GLN A 55 -3.07 -2.10 -5.42
CA GLN A 55 -3.12 -3.40 -4.75
C GLN A 55 -1.73 -3.84 -4.24
N VAL A 56 -0.66 -3.55 -4.99
CA VAL A 56 0.72 -3.80 -4.55
C VAL A 56 1.07 -2.95 -3.31
N TYR A 57 0.61 -1.69 -3.25
CA TYR A 57 0.80 -0.87 -2.05
C TYR A 57 0.02 -1.40 -0.84
N LEU A 58 -1.21 -1.89 -1.04
CA LEU A 58 -1.99 -2.51 0.02
C LEU A 58 -1.26 -3.73 0.59
N ASP A 59 -0.81 -4.63 -0.29
CA ASP A 59 -0.02 -5.80 0.08
C ASP A 59 1.23 -5.41 0.90
N GLY A 60 1.99 -4.43 0.41
CA GLY A 60 3.17 -3.92 1.13
C GLY A 60 2.84 -3.38 2.52
N VAL A 61 1.77 -2.60 2.67
CA VAL A 61 1.35 -2.09 3.99
C VAL A 61 0.95 -3.23 4.92
N LEU A 62 0.19 -4.21 4.44
CA LEU A 62 -0.21 -5.37 5.25
C LEU A 62 1.00 -6.18 5.71
N LYS A 63 2.02 -6.34 4.85
CA LYS A 63 3.31 -6.95 5.22
C LYS A 63 4.06 -6.17 6.29
N ILE A 64 4.13 -4.84 6.15
CA ILE A 64 4.74 -3.99 7.18
C ILE A 64 4.01 -4.14 8.52
N LEU A 65 2.67 -4.16 8.52
CA LEU A 65 1.89 -4.38 9.74
C LEU A 65 2.12 -5.77 10.33
N ARG A 66 2.15 -6.82 9.49
CA ARG A 66 2.43 -8.20 9.91
C ARG A 66 3.78 -8.35 10.59
N TYR A 67 4.81 -7.71 10.04
CA TYR A 67 6.19 -7.84 10.51
C TYR A 67 6.68 -6.66 11.38
N ARG A 68 5.80 -5.75 11.78
CA ARG A 68 6.13 -4.49 12.48
C ARG A 68 7.07 -4.66 13.68
N ASP A 69 6.92 -5.74 14.45
CA ASP A 69 7.72 -6.00 15.65
C ASP A 69 9.10 -6.62 15.34
N ARG A 70 9.33 -7.01 14.08
CA ARG A 70 10.59 -7.62 13.59
C ARG A 70 11.39 -6.69 12.69
N ILE A 71 10.76 -5.67 12.12
CA ILE A 71 11.42 -4.75 11.19
C ILE A 71 12.32 -3.78 11.96
N ASN A 72 13.60 -3.76 11.62
CA ASN A 72 14.51 -2.70 12.05
C ASN A 72 14.27 -1.43 11.21
N PHE A 73 13.27 -0.65 11.59
CA PHE A 73 12.88 0.56 10.87
C PHE A 73 14.00 1.61 10.77
N PRO A 74 14.85 1.87 11.79
CA PRO A 74 15.99 2.77 11.64
C PRO A 74 16.95 2.34 10.52
N LEU A 75 17.28 1.04 10.46
CA LEU A 75 18.13 0.50 9.41
C LEU A 75 17.46 0.56 8.04
N LEU A 76 16.16 0.25 7.97
CA LEU A 76 15.35 0.40 6.75
C LEU A 76 15.38 1.85 6.24
N MET A 77 15.23 2.84 7.12
CA MET A 77 15.29 4.25 6.72
C MET A 77 16.69 4.66 6.23
N ALA A 78 17.76 4.14 6.84
CA ALA A 78 19.13 4.42 6.42
C ALA A 78 19.47 3.79 5.05
N LEU A 79 18.91 2.62 4.74
CA LEU A 79 19.07 1.94 3.45
C LEU A 79 18.23 2.57 2.33
N GLY A 80 17.13 3.26 2.68
CA GLY A 80 16.31 3.99 1.72
C GLY A 80 15.36 3.10 0.91
N LYS A 81 15.49 3.10 -0.43
CA LYS A 81 14.52 2.45 -1.34
C LYS A 81 14.80 0.94 -1.50
N VAL A 82 14.61 0.19 -0.42
CA VAL A 82 14.78 -1.27 -0.38
C VAL A 82 13.56 -1.95 0.25
N SER A 83 13.38 -3.25 -0.01
CA SER A 83 12.36 -4.04 0.71
C SER A 83 12.78 -4.21 2.17
N PHE A 84 11.80 -4.28 3.09
CA PHE A 84 12.10 -4.59 4.50
C PHE A 84 12.71 -6.00 4.66
N GLU A 85 12.42 -6.91 3.72
CA GLU A 85 12.96 -8.27 3.68
C GLU A 85 14.47 -8.30 3.38
N ASP A 86 14.97 -7.28 2.69
CA ASP A 86 16.39 -7.17 2.32
C ASP A 86 17.24 -6.48 3.39
N VAL A 87 16.61 -5.93 4.45
CA VAL A 87 17.28 -5.05 5.43
C VAL A 87 18.48 -5.73 6.09
N ASP A 88 18.34 -6.99 6.51
CA ASP A 88 19.44 -7.69 7.18
C ASP A 88 20.57 -8.05 6.21
N ARG A 89 20.23 -8.44 4.97
CA ARG A 89 21.22 -8.73 3.92
C ARG A 89 22.01 -7.49 3.52
N LEU A 90 21.35 -6.32 3.49
CA LEU A 90 21.94 -5.06 3.05
C LEU A 90 22.57 -4.25 4.19
N ARG A 91 22.51 -4.72 5.45
CA ARG A 91 23.03 -4.00 6.63
C ARG A 91 24.46 -3.48 6.44
N VAL A 92 25.31 -4.22 5.73
CA VAL A 92 26.71 -3.84 5.45
C VAL A 92 26.85 -2.60 4.56
N LEU A 93 25.80 -2.22 3.82
CA LEU A 93 25.75 -1.04 2.96
C LEU A 93 25.15 0.18 3.68
N ALA A 94 24.61 0.01 4.88
CA ALA A 94 23.92 1.08 5.60
C ALA A 94 24.92 2.12 6.13
N GLN A 95 24.69 3.38 5.77
CA GLN A 95 25.39 4.52 6.35
C GLN A 95 24.52 5.13 7.45
N MET A 96 24.89 4.88 8.70
CA MET A 96 24.15 5.37 9.87
C MET A 96 24.56 6.81 10.24
N ASP A 97 25.80 7.20 9.93
CA ASP A 97 26.32 8.53 10.22
C ASP A 97 25.68 9.58 9.32
N ASN A 98 25.22 10.70 9.92
CA ASN A 98 24.54 11.80 9.23
C ASN A 98 23.29 11.37 8.41
N SER A 99 22.72 10.21 8.71
CA SER A 99 21.52 9.73 8.02
C SER A 99 20.33 10.64 8.33
N ARG A 100 19.70 11.18 7.27
CA ARG A 100 18.51 12.02 7.40
C ARG A 100 17.29 11.12 7.55
N ILE A 101 16.95 10.78 8.79
CA ILE A 101 15.72 10.03 9.08
C ILE A 101 14.48 10.90 8.88
N PRO A 102 13.39 10.35 8.32
CA PRO A 102 12.12 11.07 8.21
C PRO A 102 11.60 11.51 9.59
N HIS A 103 10.93 12.68 9.64
CA HIS A 103 10.42 13.25 10.89
C HIS A 103 9.51 12.29 11.67
N PHE A 104 8.65 11.54 10.98
CA PHE A 104 7.75 10.58 11.63
C PHE A 104 8.48 9.40 12.29
N MET A 105 9.75 9.16 11.94
CA MET A 105 10.58 8.07 12.45
C MET A 105 11.58 8.53 13.53
N GLN A 106 11.59 9.82 13.87
CA GLN A 106 12.41 10.34 14.97
C GLN A 106 11.98 9.78 16.34
N ASP A 107 10.69 9.49 16.48
CA ASP A 107 10.10 8.85 17.66
C ASP A 107 9.55 7.47 17.27
N GLN A 108 10.33 6.43 17.58
CA GLN A 108 9.97 5.06 17.23
C GLN A 108 8.77 4.54 18.04
N GLY A 109 8.63 5.00 19.30
CA GLY A 109 7.50 4.62 20.15
C GLY A 109 6.20 5.15 19.56
N LYS A 110 6.18 6.45 19.21
CA LYS A 110 5.05 7.07 18.53
C LYS A 110 4.75 6.44 17.18
N TYR A 111 5.78 6.08 16.41
CA TYR A 111 5.58 5.38 15.14
C TYR A 111 4.93 4.00 15.35
N ALA A 112 5.40 3.22 16.33
CA ALA A 112 4.79 1.94 16.68
C ALA A 112 3.32 2.11 17.13
N GLU A 113 3.02 3.14 17.93
CA GLU A 113 1.64 3.48 18.30
C GLU A 113 0.77 3.78 17.07
N GLN A 114 1.30 4.47 16.05
CA GLN A 114 0.56 4.70 14.81
C GLN A 114 0.29 3.39 14.07
N LEU A 115 1.26 2.46 14.00
CA LEU A 115 1.05 1.15 13.38
C LEU A 115 -0.04 0.35 14.10
N THR A 116 0.00 0.33 15.44
CA THR A 116 -1.04 -0.29 16.27
C THR A 116 -2.40 0.36 16.02
N LYS A 117 -2.46 1.69 15.94
CA LYS A 117 -3.70 2.42 15.63
C LYS A 117 -4.26 2.03 14.26
N ILE A 118 -3.42 1.86 13.24
CA ILE A 118 -3.86 1.43 11.90
C ILE A 118 -4.52 0.05 11.99
N ILE A 119 -3.91 -0.90 12.71
CA ILE A 119 -4.47 -2.24 12.93
C ILE A 119 -5.83 -2.14 13.60
N THR A 120 -5.93 -1.41 14.72
CA THR A 120 -7.18 -1.26 15.48
C THR A 120 -8.30 -0.62 14.66
N VAL A 121 -8.03 0.47 13.93
CA VAL A 121 -9.04 1.18 13.14
C VAL A 121 -9.54 0.34 11.97
N ASN A 122 -8.68 -0.49 11.38
CA ASN A 122 -9.05 -1.40 10.30
C ASN A 122 -9.57 -2.76 10.81
N GLN A 123 -9.71 -2.93 12.14
CA GLN A 123 -10.19 -4.15 12.78
C GLN A 123 -9.39 -5.40 12.35
N LEU A 124 -8.08 -5.23 12.17
CA LEU A 124 -7.18 -6.32 11.82
C LEU A 124 -6.68 -7.00 13.09
N SER A 125 -6.54 -8.32 13.04
CA SER A 125 -5.87 -9.13 14.05
C SER A 125 -4.52 -9.63 13.56
N ASP A 126 -3.63 -9.98 14.49
CA ASP A 126 -2.34 -10.60 14.15
C ASP A 126 -2.51 -11.96 13.46
N GLU A 127 -3.58 -12.70 13.77
CA GLU A 127 -3.89 -13.96 13.10
C GLU A 127 -4.29 -13.74 11.64
N GLU A 128 -5.15 -12.75 11.36
CA GLU A 128 -5.49 -12.39 9.97
C GLU A 128 -4.25 -11.93 9.20
N LEU A 129 -3.42 -11.07 9.80
CA LEU A 129 -2.17 -10.60 9.19
C LEU A 129 -1.21 -11.77 8.87
N LYS A 130 -1.18 -12.84 9.67
CA LYS A 130 -0.36 -14.03 9.39
C LYS A 130 -0.87 -14.83 8.18
N THR A 131 -2.17 -14.79 7.90
CA THR A 131 -2.77 -15.48 6.75
C THR A 131 -2.56 -14.74 5.42
N ILE A 132 -2.24 -13.44 5.49
CA ILE A 132 -1.99 -12.59 4.33
C ILE A 132 -0.55 -12.82 3.84
N ILE A 133 -0.41 -13.27 2.58
CA ILE A 133 0.82 -13.76 1.91
C ILE A 133 1.91 -12.70 1.82
#